data_AF-A0A1V6FUS3-F1
#
_entry.id   AF-A0A1V6FUS3-F1
#
_cell.length_a   1.000
_cell.length_b   1.000
_cell.length_c   1.000
_cell.angle_alpha   90.00
_cell.angle_beta   90.00
_cell.angle_gamma   90.00
#
_symmetry.space_group_name_H-M   'P 1'
#
loop_
_entity.id
_entity.type
_entity.pdbx_description
1 polymer ?
#
loop_
_entity_poly.entity_id
_entity_poly.type
_entity_poly.pdbx_seq_one_letter_code
_entity_poly.pdbx_strand_id
1 'polypeptide(L)'
;MASLKERFERTVEKVVVIPLYGRMNEFATIDDALRFIDDYSVYEGCGDFRKYELLISFTNGDRVEGSFKDKAKVREFLQFIAKQ
;
A
#
# COMPACT_ATOMS: atom_id res chain seq x y z
N MET A 1 -30.54 30.36 -1.58
CA MET A 1 -30.07 29.71 -0.34
C MET A 1 -29.20 28.53 -0.75
N ALA A 2 -27.97 28.48 -0.25
CA ALA A 2 -26.89 27.63 -0.77
C ALA A 2 -27.25 26.14 -0.69
N SER A 3 -27.64 25.57 -1.83
CA SER A 3 -28.01 24.17 -1.99
C SER A 3 -26.75 23.32 -2.13
N LEU A 4 -26.43 22.47 -1.14
CA LEU A 4 -25.67 21.23 -1.35
C LEU A 4 -24.37 21.37 -2.20
N LYS A 5 -23.74 22.55 -2.19
CA LYS A 5 -22.66 22.94 -3.12
C LYS A 5 -21.26 22.75 -2.52
N GLU A 6 -21.21 22.24 -1.29
CA GLU A 6 -20.03 21.72 -0.63
C GLU A 6 -20.17 20.19 -0.46
N ARG A 7 -20.59 19.49 -1.53
CA ARG A 7 -20.07 18.14 -1.70
C ARG A 7 -18.58 18.32 -1.83
N PHE A 8 -17.84 18.11 -0.75
CA PHE A 8 -16.39 18.03 -0.75
C PHE A 8 -16.00 17.04 -1.84
N GLU A 9 -15.66 17.54 -3.03
CA GLU A 9 -15.05 16.77 -4.09
C GLU A 9 -13.67 16.38 -3.58
N ARG A 10 -13.61 15.30 -2.79
CA ARG A 10 -12.35 14.67 -2.43
C ARG A 10 -11.77 14.17 -3.74
N THR A 11 -10.83 14.93 -4.28
CA THR A 11 -10.15 14.53 -5.50
C THR A 11 -8.95 13.70 -5.09
N VAL A 12 -8.67 12.64 -5.82
CA VAL A 12 -7.46 11.86 -5.61
C VAL A 12 -6.27 12.77 -5.88
N GLU A 13 -5.50 13.07 -4.84
CA GLU A 13 -4.29 13.90 -4.91
C GLU A 13 -3.09 13.05 -5.32
N LYS A 14 -2.98 11.83 -4.77
CA LYS A 14 -1.84 10.94 -5.00
C LYS A 14 -2.27 9.48 -4.94
N VAL A 15 -1.74 8.67 -5.86
CA VAL A 15 -1.83 7.20 -5.83
C VAL A 15 -0.43 6.63 -5.88
N VAL A 16 -0.09 5.79 -4.90
CA VAL A 16 1.17 5.05 -4.84
C VAL A 16 0.87 3.57 -4.89
N VAL A 17 1.52 2.85 -5.80
CA VAL A 17 1.47 1.39 -5.91
C VAL A 17 2.87 0.85 -5.66
N ILE A 18 3.05 0.08 -4.59
CA ILE A 18 4.35 -0.48 -4.20
C ILE A 18 4.28 -2.01 -4.35
N PRO A 19 4.85 -2.58 -5.42
CA PRO A 19 4.98 -4.02 -5.53
C PRO A 19 6.13 -4.49 -4.63
N LEU A 20 5.82 -5.35 -3.67
CA LEU A 20 6.80 -5.92 -2.75
C LEU A 20 7.25 -7.30 -3.25
N TYR A 21 8.56 -7.41 -3.45
CA TYR A 21 9.27 -8.65 -3.78
C TYR A 21 10.22 -9.00 -2.64
N GLY A 22 10.46 -10.28 -2.42
CA GLY A 22 11.47 -10.71 -1.44
C GLY A 22 11.13 -12.00 -0.73
N ARG A 23 11.87 -12.27 0.35
CA ARG A 23 11.65 -13.41 1.23
C ARG A 23 10.99 -12.95 2.52
N MET A 24 9.99 -13.71 2.96
CA MET A 24 9.39 -13.53 4.28
C MET A 24 10.17 -14.41 5.25
N ASN A 25 10.84 -13.80 6.21
CA ASN A 25 11.50 -14.50 7.30
C ASN A 25 10.62 -14.34 8.54
N GLU A 26 10.19 -15.46 9.11
CA GLU A 26 9.44 -15.49 10.34
C GLU A 26 10.40 -15.84 11.48
N PHE A 27 10.31 -15.10 12.58
CA PHE A 27 11.16 -15.27 13.75
C PHE A 27 10.28 -15.57 14.97
N ALA A 28 10.76 -16.46 15.84
CA ALA A 28 10.03 -16.81 17.05
C ALA A 28 10.12 -15.72 18.13
N THR A 29 11.16 -14.88 18.08
CA THR A 29 11.42 -13.81 19.05
C THR A 29 11.86 -12.51 18.38
N ILE A 30 11.72 -11.39 19.10
CA ILE A 30 12.22 -10.09 18.65
C ILE A 30 13.75 -10.09 18.54
N ASP A 31 14.45 -10.75 19.47
CA ASP A 31 15.92 -10.82 19.47
C ASP A 31 16.46 -11.55 18.23
N ASP A 32 15.79 -12.61 17.78
CA ASP A 32 16.15 -13.31 16.55
C ASP A 32 15.94 -12.43 15.31
N ALA A 33 14.87 -11.62 15.30
CA ALA A 33 14.60 -10.66 14.23
C ALA A 33 15.65 -9.53 14.21
N LEU A 34 16.09 -9.04 15.37
CA LEU A 34 17.13 -8.01 15.48
C LEU A 34 18.48 -8.54 14.97
N ARG A 35 18.90 -9.73 15.41
CA ARG A 35 20.13 -10.37 14.91
C ARG A 35 20.11 -10.54 13.40
N PHE A 36 18.97 -10.96 12.86
CA PHE A 36 18.81 -11.05 11.41
C PHE A 36 19.02 -9.69 10.73
N ILE A 37 18.43 -8.60 11.23
CA ILE A 37 18.59 -7.26 10.63
C ILE A 37 20.05 -6.80 10.67
N ASP A 38 20.74 -7.03 11.78
CA ASP A 38 22.15 -6.63 11.96
C ASP A 38 23.08 -7.38 11.00
N ASP A 39 22.80 -8.66 10.75
CA ASP A 39 23.60 -9.53 9.86
C ASP A 39 23.15 -9.48 8.39
N TYR A 40 21.97 -8.93 8.10
CA TYR A 40 21.40 -8.95 6.76
C TYR A 40 22.05 -7.91 5.84
N SER A 41 22.92 -8.39 4.93
CA SER A 41 23.34 -7.60 3.78
C SER A 41 22.19 -7.43 2.79
N VAL A 42 21.96 -6.20 2.32
CA VAL A 42 20.88 -5.88 1.37
C VAL A 42 21.09 -6.71 0.09
N TYR A 43 20.28 -7.75 -0.06
CA TYR A 43 20.28 -8.62 -1.23
C TYR A 43 19.70 -7.88 -2.44
N GLU A 44 20.50 -7.69 -3.49
CA GLU A 44 20.10 -6.98 -4.74
C GLU A 44 19.23 -7.82 -5.69
N GLY A 45 18.94 -9.09 -5.38
CA GLY A 45 18.09 -9.94 -6.22
C GLY A 45 16.60 -9.72 -5.96
N CYS A 46 15.79 -9.64 -7.03
CA CYS A 46 14.33 -9.71 -6.92
C CYS A 46 13.91 -11.11 -6.44
N GLY A 47 13.52 -11.22 -5.17
CA GLY A 47 12.86 -12.43 -4.66
C GLY A 47 11.44 -12.60 -5.21
N ASP A 48 10.69 -13.58 -4.67
CA ASP A 48 9.32 -13.84 -5.11
C ASP A 48 8.40 -12.64 -4.87
N PHE A 49 7.42 -12.47 -5.75
CA PHE A 49 6.35 -11.49 -5.55
C PHE A 49 5.55 -11.83 -4.28
N ARG A 50 5.33 -10.84 -3.42
CA ARG A 50 4.60 -11.01 -2.15
C ARG A 50 3.22 -10.37 -2.19
N LYS A 51 3.17 -9.07 -2.45
CA LYS A 51 1.94 -8.27 -2.42
C LYS A 51 2.15 -6.88 -3.01
N TYR A 52 1.06 -6.21 -3.29
CA TYR A 52 0.98 -4.78 -3.57
C TYR A 52 0.53 -4.06 -2.31
N GLU A 53 1.23 -2.98 -1.96
CA GLU A 53 0.71 -1.96 -1.07
C GLU A 53 0.19 -0.79 -1.91
N LEU A 54 -1.01 -0.31 -1.60
CA LEU A 54 -1.65 0.85 -2.20
C LEU A 54 -1.80 1.95 -1.15
N LEU A 55 -1.38 3.16 -1.50
CA LEU A 55 -1.61 4.35 -0.69
C LEU A 55 -2.24 5.43 -1.56
N ILE A 56 -3.44 5.86 -1.20
CA ILE A 56 -4.20 6.90 -1.89
C ILE A 56 -4.40 8.07 -0.93
N SER A 57 -3.98 9.26 -1.32
CA SER A 57 -4.22 10.50 -0.58
C SER A 57 -5.21 11.36 -1.34
N PHE A 58 -6.11 12.02 -0.61
CA PHE A 58 -7.13 12.90 -1.14
C PHE A 58 -6.86 14.35 -0.73
N THR A 59 -7.34 15.30 -1.53
CA THR A 59 -7.14 16.74 -1.31
C THR A 59 -7.75 17.27 -0.01
N ASN A 60 -8.69 16.54 0.60
CA ASN A 60 -9.27 16.87 1.89
C ASN A 60 -8.45 16.36 3.09
N GLY A 61 -7.29 15.74 2.84
CA GLY A 61 -6.42 15.17 3.87
C GLY A 61 -6.70 13.70 4.20
N ASP A 62 -7.77 13.11 3.66
CA ASP A 62 -8.07 11.69 3.86
C ASP A 62 -7.00 10.80 3.20
N ARG A 63 -6.78 9.64 3.81
CA ARG A 63 -5.89 8.60 3.26
C ARG A 63 -6.57 7.25 3.28
N VAL A 64 -6.33 6.49 2.23
CA VAL A 64 -6.78 5.10 2.08
C VAL A 64 -5.58 4.24 1.79
N GLU A 65 -5.39 3.22 2.63
CA GLU A 65 -4.29 2.26 2.53
C GLU A 65 -4.87 0.87 2.30
N GLY A 66 -4.20 0.06 1.47
CA GLY A 66 -4.66 -1.29 1.18
C GLY A 66 -3.54 -2.23 0.76
N SER A 67 -3.60 -3.47 1.26
CA SER A 67 -2.61 -4.51 1.06
C SER A 67 -3.20 -5.69 0.29
N PHE A 68 -2.65 -6.02 -0.87
CA PHE A 68 -3.26 -6.97 -1.81
C PHE A 68 -2.24 -7.99 -2.34
N LYS A 69 -2.55 -9.29 -2.23
CA LYS A 69 -1.72 -10.35 -2.84
C LYS A 69 -2.00 -10.57 -4.33
N ASP A 70 -3.07 -9.99 -4.87
CA ASP A 70 -3.53 -10.22 -6.23
C ASP A 70 -3.67 -8.90 -7.00
N LYS A 71 -3.09 -8.87 -8.20
CA LYS A 71 -3.18 -7.74 -9.14
C LYS A 71 -4.61 -7.46 -9.57
N ALA A 72 -5.47 -8.48 -9.72
CA ALA A 72 -6.87 -8.28 -10.09
C ALA A 72 -7.60 -7.44 -9.03
N LYS A 73 -7.41 -7.79 -7.75
CA LYS A 73 -8.01 -7.06 -6.62
C LYS A 73 -7.51 -5.62 -6.50
N VAL A 74 -6.23 -5.38 -6.78
CA VAL A 74 -5.68 -4.00 -6.86
C VAL A 74 -6.44 -3.19 -7.91
N ARG A 75 -6.69 -3.76 -9.09
CA ARG A 75 -7.40 -3.06 -10.17
C ARG A 75 -8.85 -2.79 -9.82
N GLU A 76 -9.55 -3.78 -9.27
CA GLU A 76 -10.93 -3.63 -8.80
C GLU A 76 -11.04 -2.51 -7.76
N PHE A 77 -10.10 -2.47 -6.81
CA PHE A 77 -10.07 -1.45 -5.78
C PHE A 77 -9.85 -0.05 -6.36
N LEU A 78 -8.87 0.13 -7.25
CA LEU A 78 -8.61 1.41 -7.89
C LEU A 78 -9.80 1.86 -8.76
N GLN A 79 -10.47 0.94 -9.44
CA GLN A 79 -11.68 1.24 -10.21
C GLN A 79 -12.85 1.64 -9.32
N PHE A 80 -12.98 1.04 -8.13
CA PHE A 80 -13.98 1.44 -7.15
C PHE A 80 -13.72 2.85 -6.62
N ILE A 81 -12.47 3.18 -6.28
CA ILE A 81 -12.09 4.52 -5.81
C ILE A 81 -12.30 5.57 -6.90
N ALA A 82 -11.99 5.26 -8.16
CA ALA A 82 -12.19 6.19 -9.29
C ALA A 82 -13.67 6.50 -9.61
N LYS A 83 -14.62 5.75 -9.05
CA LYS A 83 -16.07 5.94 -9.26
C LYS A 83 -16.76 6.69 -8.13
N GLN A 84 -16.06 6.98 -7.02
CA GLN A 84 -16.58 7.77 -5.90
C GLN A 84 -16.39 9.26 -6.13
#